data_AF-A0A377AS34-F1
#
_entry.id   AF-A0A377AS34-F1
#
_cell.length_a   1.000
_cell.length_b   1.000
_cell.length_c   1.000
_cell.angle_alpha   90.00
_cell.angle_beta   90.00
_cell.angle_gamma   90.00
#
_symmetry.space_group_name_H-M   'P 1'
#
loop_
_entity.id
_entity.type
_entity.pdbx_description
1 polymer ?
#
loop_
_entity_poly.entity_id
_entity_poly.type
_entity_poly.pdbx_seq_one_letter_code
_entity_poly.pdbx_strand_id
1 'polypeptide(L)' 'MEQSLNFEMLRSQWPELAELACMAERYVHSDPESCLVKLRNYTELMVRWLYRQSGCRKVLRLIFTI' A
#
# COMPACT_ATOMS: atom_id res chain seq x y z
N MET A 1 -6.26 10.14 -12.49
CA MET A 1 -6.18 9.87 -11.04
C MET A 1 -7.32 8.94 -10.71
N GLU A 2 -7.04 7.73 -10.24
CA GLU A 2 -8.08 6.75 -9.91
C GLU A 2 -8.67 7.07 -8.54
N GLN A 3 -10.00 7.19 -8.45
CA GLN A 3 -10.71 7.58 -7.22
C GLN A 3 -11.43 6.37 -6.64
N SER A 4 -11.05 5.99 -5.42
CA SER A 4 -11.80 5.04 -4.59
C SER A 4 -12.41 5.83 -3.43
N LEU A 5 -13.72 5.63 -3.21
CA LEU A 5 -14.46 6.28 -2.13
C LEU A 5 -13.91 5.92 -0.74
N ASN A 6 -13.30 4.73 -0.60
CA ASN A 6 -12.83 4.22 0.69
C ASN A 6 -11.44 4.75 1.07
N PHE A 7 -10.59 5.07 0.08
CA PHE A 7 -9.18 5.42 0.31
C PHE A 7 -8.82 6.88 -0.03
N GLU A 8 -9.77 7.69 -0.46
CA GLU A 8 -9.57 9.15 -0.68
C GLU A 8 -9.09 9.89 0.58
N MET A 9 -9.46 9.42 1.78
CA MET A 9 -8.97 10.00 3.04
C MET A 9 -7.44 9.95 3.15
N LEU A 10 -6.82 8.87 2.65
CA LEU A 10 -5.38 8.67 2.70
C LEU A 10 -4.65 9.60 1.72
N ARG A 11 -5.30 10.11 0.67
CA ARG A 11 -4.68 10.99 -0.35
C ARG A 11 -4.11 12.28 0.26
N SER A 12 -4.70 12.75 1.35
CA SER A 12 -4.30 14.00 2.03
C SER A 12 -2.93 13.92 2.69
N GLN A 13 -2.59 12.78 3.30
CA GLN A 13 -1.34 12.58 4.04
C GLN A 13 -0.38 11.64 3.31
N TRP A 14 -0.90 10.66 2.58
CA TRP A 14 -0.17 9.58 1.94
C TRP A 14 -0.74 9.25 0.55
N PRO A 15 -0.48 10.09 -0.47
CA PRO A 15 -1.04 9.92 -1.81
C PRO A 15 -0.66 8.59 -2.47
N GLU A 16 0.58 8.13 -2.30
CA GLU A 16 1.06 6.85 -2.88
C GLU A 16 0.33 5.62 -2.30
N LEU A 17 0.03 5.65 -0.99
CA LEU A 17 -0.73 4.58 -0.33
C LEU A 17 -2.18 4.56 -0.81
N ALA A 18 -2.78 5.74 -0.98
CA ALA A 18 -4.15 5.87 -1.49
C ALA A 18 -4.29 5.31 -2.92
N GLU A 19 -3.32 5.57 -3.79
CA GLU A 19 -3.35 5.04 -5.16
C GLU A 19 -3.24 3.52 -5.22
N LEU A 20 -2.35 2.92 -4.42
CA LEU A 20 -2.21 1.47 -4.37
C LEU A 20 -3.45 0.78 -3.80
N ALA A 21 -4.06 1.35 -2.76
CA ALA A 21 -5.30 0.84 -2.20
C ALA A 21 -6.47 0.96 -3.17
N CYS A 22 -6.57 2.09 -3.90
CA CYS A 22 -7.57 2.28 -4.95
C CYS A 22 -7.42 1.25 -6.09
N MET A 23 -6.18 0.94 -6.50
CA MET A 23 -5.93 -0.10 -7.48
C MET A 23 -6.34 -1.48 -6.95
N ALA A 24 -5.94 -1.82 -5.72
CA ALA A 24 -6.30 -3.11 -5.11
C ALA A 24 -7.81 -3.32 -5.05
N GLU A 25 -8.57 -2.30 -4.65
CA GLU A 25 -10.04 -2.37 -4.59
C GLU A 25 -10.67 -2.63 -5.96
N ARG A 26 -10.13 -2.04 -7.03
CA ARG A 26 -10.63 -2.29 -8.39
C ARG A 26 -10.30 -3.69 -8.89
N TYR A 27 -9.11 -4.19 -8.58
CA TYR A 27 -8.66 -5.50 -9.03
C TYR A 27 -9.25 -6.65 -8.22
N VAL A 28 -9.91 -6.40 -7.08
CA VAL A 28 -10.46 -7.46 -6.21
C VAL A 28 -11.43 -8.40 -6.93
N HIS A 29 -12.19 -7.90 -7.90
CA HIS A 29 -13.16 -8.69 -8.66
C HIS A 29 -12.66 -9.07 -10.06
N SER A 30 -11.83 -8.23 -10.68
CA SER A 30 -11.38 -8.42 -12.06
C SER A 30 -10.13 -9.29 -12.17
N ASP A 31 -9.17 -9.11 -11.27
CA ASP A 31 -7.89 -9.82 -11.27
C ASP A 31 -7.32 -9.95 -9.85
N PRO A 32 -7.66 -11.02 -9.12
CA PRO A 32 -7.26 -11.16 -7.72
C PRO A 32 -5.74 -11.28 -7.55
N GLU A 33 -5.02 -11.80 -8.55
CA GLU A 33 -3.56 -11.90 -8.51
C GLU A 33 -2.91 -10.50 -8.51
N SER A 34 -3.31 -9.61 -9.41
CA SER A 34 -2.86 -8.22 -9.41
C SER A 34 -3.29 -7.48 -8.14
N CYS A 35 -4.47 -7.77 -7.60
CA CYS A 35 -4.92 -7.21 -6.33
C CYS A 35 -3.93 -7.53 -5.20
N LEU A 36 -3.53 -8.80 -5.06
CA LEU A 36 -2.56 -9.23 -4.03
C LEU A 36 -1.20 -8.55 -4.19
N VAL A 37 -0.72 -8.38 -5.43
CA VAL A 37 0.54 -7.64 -5.68
C VAL A 37 0.43 -6.17 -5.25
N LYS A 38 -0.70 -5.51 -5.54
CA LYS A 38 -0.93 -4.12 -5.11
C LYS A 38 -1.05 -3.99 -3.59
N LEU A 39 -1.73 -4.94 -2.93
CA LEU A 39 -1.83 -4.99 -1.47
C LEU A 39 -0.48 -5.23 -0.81
N ARG A 40 0.37 -6.09 -1.37
CA ARG A 40 1.75 -6.28 -0.89
C ARG A 40 2.52 -4.96 -0.92
N ASN A 41 2.51 -4.28 -2.08
CA ASN A 41 3.21 -3.01 -2.24
C ASN A 41 2.67 -1.95 -1.27
N TYR A 42 1.35 -1.93 -1.04
CA TYR A 42 0.72 -1.07 -0.04
C TYR A 42 1.27 -1.33 1.37
N THR A 43 1.31 -2.60 1.80
CA THR A 43 1.85 -2.97 3.12
C THR A 43 3.33 -2.61 3.25
N GLU A 44 4.13 -2.83 2.20
CA GLU A 44 5.56 -2.46 2.21
C GLU A 44 5.76 -0.95 2.38
N LEU A 45 4.99 -0.13 1.68
CA LEU A 45 5.03 1.33 1.81
C LEU A 45 4.53 1.80 3.17
N MET A 46 3.46 1.19 3.69
CA MET A 46 2.93 1.50 5.02
C MET A 46 3.96 1.20 6.12
N VAL A 47 4.60 0.03 6.04
CA VAL A 47 5.65 -0.38 6.99
C VAL A 47 6.88 0.52 6.86
N ARG A 48 7.29 0.90 5.64
CA ARG A 48 8.37 1.88 5.42
C ARG A 48 8.05 3.22 6.09
N TRP A 49 6.81 3.71 5.97
CA TRP A 49 6.36 4.93 6.61
C TRP A 49 6.39 4.82 8.13
N LEU A 50 5.85 3.72 8.67
CA LEU A 50 5.87 3.44 10.11
C LEU A 50 7.31 3.46 10.63
N TYR A 51 8.24 2.75 10.00
CA TYR A 51 9.64 2.74 10.41
C TYR A 51 10.33 4.09 10.30
N ARG A 52 10.03 4.86 9.24
CA ARG A 52 10.55 6.23 9.08
C ARG A 52 10.10 7.11 10.25
N GLN A 53 8.87 6.93 10.74
CA GLN A 53 8.32 7.70 11.85
C GLN A 53 8.79 7.18 13.23
N SER A 54 8.89 5.87 13.42
CA SER A 54 9.25 5.23 14.69
C SER A 54 10.76 5.18 14.98
N GLY A 55 11.61 5.70 14.08
CA GLY A 55 13.07 5.75 14.26
C GLY A 55 13.79 4.39 14.32
N CYS A 56 13.05 3.28 14.25
CA CYS A 56 13.57 1.93 14.36
C CYS A 56 14.18 1.48 13.03
N ARG A 57 15.51 1.53 12.91
CA ARG A 57 16.25 1.35 11.65
C ARG A 57 16.45 -0.12 11.20
N LYS A 58 15.85 -1.09 11.89
CA LYS A 58 16.15 -2.51 11.66
C LYS A 58 14.88 -3.24 11.23
N VAL A 59 15.03 -4.08 10.19
CA VAL A 59 14.05 -5.03 9.64
C VAL A 59 13.16 -4.50 8.50
N LEU A 60 13.80 -4.08 7.40
CA LEU A 60 13.16 -4.04 6.07
C LEU A 60 13.44 -5.29 5.23
N ARG A 61 14.17 -6.27 5.79
CA ARG A 61 14.70 -7.42 5.04
C ARG A 61 13.72 -8.60 4.93
N LEU A 62 12.59 -8.59 5.64
CA LEU A 62 11.71 -9.77 5.76
C LEU A 62 10.52 -9.80 4.79
N ILE A 63 10.12 -8.68 4.18
CA ILE A 63 8.95 -8.65 3.27
C ILE A 63 9.36 -8.82 1.79
N PHE A 64 10.62 -8.54 1.45
CA PHE A 64 11.16 -8.65 0.08
C PHE A 64 11.63 -10.07 -0.31
N THR A 65 11.52 -11.08 0.55
CA THR A 65 12.12 -12.43 0.31
C THR A 65 11.09 -13.53 -0.01
N ILE A 66 9.87 -13.16 -0.37
CA ILE A 66 8.82 -14.08 -0.84
C ILE A 66 8.24 -13.52 -2.13
#